data_AF-A0A6G9YT60-F1
#
_entry.id   AF-A0A6G9YT60-F1
#
_cell.length_a   1.000
_cell.length_b   1.000
_cell.length_c   1.000
_cell.angle_alpha   90.00
_cell.angle_beta   90.00
_cell.angle_gamma   90.00
#
_symmetry.space_group_name_H-M   'P 1'
#
loop_
_entity.id
_entity.type
_entity.pdbx_description
1 polymer ?
#
loop_
_entity_poly.entity_id
_entity_poly.type
_entity_poly.pdbx_seq_one_letter_code
_entity_poly.pdbx_strand_id
1 'polypeptide(L)'
;MSFLIRRNPAWAWAGWRDLDPQHARPDENPIQKPWKKTNFNRTVQLIDNQVVIADAFETPFQVGGVSYEAMPFTDTWGCEFDLNIDGNIVQLQFFGIALSSSWAKVGFVDLLEAPILAIWRDVASTTQSLRVVVYHSLSNIETLARSPSLALMMNKIWYRVKILVERDRYLRVFVNDILRFSFWLPPQYAAAPNRRGLNFLNQTSAPAFLKNFILYDRPTDIATGITWHREVVSDDFQRQNGPVTNGWTEFGTGAAIVSGRWAFTGTAEGSAGILRDTGVTHGAQRAEGTIRNPDQSADASLVLRTTPDGSSGLAANICADKIYISLFTGGLTNPTFTDYVSTPCTVKDGDRVVFSANGEGAWIEINGQLQLMTTLDGRAPGANQWAGARVCQVGDNNSGAWDDIQILTAF
;
A
#
# COMPACT_ATOMS: atom_id res chain seq x y z
N MET A 1 27.98 16.09 0.04
CA MET A 1 27.83 17.16 -0.97
C MET A 1 26.55 16.91 -1.75
N SER A 2 25.70 17.92 -1.97
CA SER A 2 24.42 17.80 -2.68
C SER A 2 24.60 17.98 -4.20
N PHE A 3 23.98 17.14 -5.03
CA PHE A 3 23.83 17.43 -6.46
C PHE A 3 22.46 18.07 -6.70
N LEU A 4 22.42 19.14 -7.50
CA LEU A 4 21.22 19.95 -7.75
C LEU A 4 21.05 20.05 -9.26
N ILE A 5 20.05 19.37 -9.85
CA ILE A 5 19.70 19.55 -11.27
C ILE A 5 18.16 19.57 -11.49
N ARG A 6 17.73 20.69 -12.05
CA ARG A 6 16.49 21.05 -12.80
C ARG A 6 15.12 20.85 -12.14
N ARG A 7 14.47 22.01 -11.96
CA ARG A 7 13.10 22.25 -11.50
C ARG A 7 12.06 21.80 -12.53
N ASN A 8 11.59 20.56 -12.42
CA ASN A 8 10.26 20.19 -12.91
C ASN A 8 9.64 19.16 -11.93
N PRO A 9 8.56 19.50 -11.20
CA PRO A 9 7.99 18.67 -10.13
C PRO A 9 7.64 17.24 -10.54
N ALA A 10 7.32 16.99 -11.81
CA ALA A 10 6.91 15.68 -12.28
C ALA A 10 8.08 14.71 -12.53
N TRP A 11 9.31 15.21 -12.76
CA TRP A 11 10.47 14.40 -13.22
C TRP A 11 11.77 14.64 -12.45
N ALA A 12 11.72 15.32 -11.30
CA ALA A 12 12.92 15.59 -10.53
C ALA A 12 13.41 14.32 -9.81
N TRP A 13 14.46 13.68 -10.33
CA TRP A 13 15.34 12.83 -9.52
C TRP A 13 16.25 13.75 -8.71
N ALA A 14 15.75 14.23 -7.58
CA ALA A 14 16.53 14.94 -6.59
C ALA A 14 16.74 14.02 -5.39
N GLY A 15 17.96 13.97 -4.85
CA GLY A 15 18.21 13.12 -3.70
C GLY A 15 19.51 13.43 -2.99
N TRP A 16 19.61 12.89 -1.79
CA TRP A 16 20.77 12.96 -0.94
C TRP A 16 21.39 11.58 -0.84
N ARG A 17 22.72 11.54 -0.92
CA ARG A 17 23.54 10.35 -0.71
C ARG A 17 24.52 10.62 0.42
N ASP A 18 24.71 9.64 1.28
CA ASP A 18 25.67 9.68 2.37
C ASP A 18 26.11 8.25 2.70
N LEU A 19 27.24 8.10 3.39
CA LEU A 19 27.74 6.78 3.85
C LEU A 19 28.09 5.80 2.72
N ASP A 20 28.31 6.30 1.51
CA ASP A 20 28.87 5.54 0.38
C ASP A 20 30.37 5.87 0.19
N PRO A 21 31.13 5.13 -0.62
CA PRO A 21 32.57 5.38 -0.79
C PRO A 21 32.92 6.77 -1.35
N GLN A 22 32.01 7.44 -2.07
CA GLN A 22 32.22 8.78 -2.63
C GLN A 22 31.87 9.89 -1.62
N HIS A 23 31.07 9.56 -0.61
CA HIS A 23 30.64 10.44 0.47
C HIS A 23 31.19 9.96 1.83
N ALA A 24 32.33 9.28 1.82
CA ALA A 24 32.91 8.72 3.03
C ALA A 24 33.29 9.84 4.01
N ARG A 25 32.94 9.63 5.28
CA ARG A 25 33.20 10.57 6.37
C ARG A 25 34.12 9.95 7.42
N PRO A 26 34.97 10.76 8.09
CA PRO A 26 35.77 10.28 9.22
C PRO A 26 34.87 9.87 10.39
N ASP A 27 35.40 9.10 11.33
CA ASP A 27 34.66 8.72 12.54
C ASP A 27 34.22 9.95 13.36
N GLU A 28 33.01 9.89 13.92
CA GLU A 28 32.38 11.00 14.63
C GLU A 28 31.66 10.51 15.89
N ASN A 29 32.01 11.07 17.04
CA ASN A 29 31.30 10.82 18.30
C ASN A 29 31.21 12.13 19.11
N PRO A 30 30.03 12.79 19.16
CA PRO A 30 28.75 12.37 18.58
C PRO A 30 28.68 12.56 17.06
N ILE A 31 27.73 11.86 16.44
CA ILE A 31 27.38 12.03 15.03
C ILE A 31 27.11 13.50 14.66
N GLN A 32 27.60 13.94 13.50
CA GLN A 32 27.43 15.29 12.96
C GLN A 32 26.44 15.31 11.78
N LYS A 33 26.02 16.53 11.40
CA LYS A 33 25.15 16.78 10.24
C LYS A 33 25.67 16.08 8.96
N PRO A 34 24.79 15.60 8.07
CA PRO A 34 23.33 15.71 8.09
C PRO A 34 22.60 14.74 9.03
N TRP A 35 23.31 13.95 9.84
CA TRP A 35 22.65 13.09 10.83
C TRP A 35 22.51 13.83 12.15
N LYS A 36 21.35 13.69 12.78
CA LYS A 36 21.05 14.33 14.07
C LYS A 36 20.61 13.26 15.06
N LYS A 37 21.36 13.13 16.15
CA LYS A 37 20.95 12.30 17.30
C LYS A 37 19.64 12.82 17.88
N THR A 38 18.69 11.93 18.11
CA THR A 38 17.31 12.29 18.46
C THR A 38 16.98 12.14 19.94
N ASN A 39 17.69 11.25 20.62
CA ASN A 39 17.65 11.10 22.06
C ASN A 39 19.04 11.43 22.61
N PHE A 40 19.18 12.51 23.38
CA PHE A 40 20.47 12.98 23.91
C PHE A 40 21.24 11.93 24.73
N ASN A 41 20.53 10.95 25.29
CA ASN A 41 21.13 9.92 26.13
C ASN A 41 21.56 8.66 25.34
N ARG A 42 21.03 8.42 24.13
CA ARG A 42 21.39 7.24 23.31
C ARG A 42 22.64 7.53 22.49
N THR A 43 23.70 6.74 22.59
CA THR A 43 24.89 6.93 21.76
C THR A 43 24.57 6.71 20.28
N VAL A 44 24.94 7.71 19.48
CA VAL A 44 24.90 7.66 18.02
C VAL A 44 26.18 8.27 17.51
N GLN A 45 26.88 7.50 16.69
CA GLN A 45 28.22 7.82 16.20
C GLN A 45 28.39 7.35 14.76
N LEU A 46 29.41 7.88 14.10
CA LEU A 46 29.90 7.37 12.82
C LEU A 46 31.17 6.58 13.07
N ILE A 47 31.20 5.32 12.64
CA ILE A 47 32.39 4.47 12.70
C ILE A 47 32.55 3.78 11.36
N ASP A 48 33.74 3.81 10.76
CA ASP A 48 34.04 3.16 9.48
C ASP A 48 33.02 3.52 8.39
N ASN A 49 32.65 4.81 8.33
CA ASN A 49 31.63 5.35 7.43
C ASN A 49 30.23 4.71 7.59
N GLN A 50 29.90 4.24 8.79
CA GLN A 50 28.62 3.64 9.13
C GLN A 50 27.99 4.38 10.30
N VAL A 51 26.72 4.72 10.17
CA VAL A 51 25.96 5.24 11.31
C VAL A 51 25.68 4.09 12.26
N VAL A 52 26.16 4.23 13.49
CA VAL A 52 25.98 3.26 14.57
C VAL A 52 25.01 3.83 15.58
N ILE A 53 23.87 3.17 15.77
CA ILE A 53 22.89 3.47 16.80
C ILE A 53 23.05 2.42 17.89
N ALA A 54 23.35 2.84 19.12
CA ALA A 54 23.53 1.92 20.23
C ALA A 54 22.28 1.08 20.53
N ASP A 55 22.46 0.01 21.31
CA ASP A 55 21.39 -0.91 21.69
C ASP A 55 20.33 -0.25 22.61
N ALA A 56 19.24 -0.98 22.83
CA ALA A 56 18.12 -0.57 23.65
C ALA A 56 18.46 -0.36 25.14
N PHE A 57 19.48 -1.03 25.67
CA PHE A 57 19.81 -1.02 27.10
C PHE A 57 20.56 0.23 27.56
N GLU A 58 21.20 0.96 26.64
CA GLU A 58 21.88 2.20 27.00
C GLU A 58 20.93 3.28 27.56
N THR A 59 19.72 3.35 27.00
CA THR A 59 18.64 4.18 27.54
C THR A 59 17.36 3.36 27.59
N PRO A 60 17.13 2.63 28.69
CA PRO A 60 15.87 1.93 28.87
C PRO A 60 14.77 2.99 28.92
N PHE A 61 13.70 2.80 28.13
CA PHE A 61 12.49 3.63 28.10
C PHE A 61 12.50 4.94 27.29
N GLN A 62 13.56 5.27 26.53
CA GLN A 62 13.53 6.40 25.60
C GLN A 62 13.71 5.92 24.16
N VAL A 63 12.57 5.79 23.46
CA VAL A 63 12.53 5.56 22.01
C VAL A 63 13.32 6.70 21.34
N GLY A 64 14.36 6.33 20.61
CA GLY A 64 15.27 7.28 20.00
C GLY A 64 16.40 6.60 19.23
N GLY A 65 17.13 7.40 18.49
CA GLY A 65 18.20 6.98 17.60
C GLY A 65 18.68 8.18 16.81
N VAL A 66 18.48 8.18 15.50
CA VAL A 66 19.04 9.19 14.60
C VAL A 66 18.05 9.62 13.53
N SER A 67 18.04 10.90 13.20
CA SER A 67 17.28 11.49 12.09
C SER A 67 18.21 11.94 10.98
N TYR A 68 17.71 11.93 9.75
CA TYR A 68 18.38 12.55 8.61
C TYR A 68 17.83 13.96 8.36
N GLU A 69 18.69 14.98 8.32
CA GLU A 69 18.37 16.41 8.15
C GLU A 69 17.98 16.77 6.70
N ALA A 70 17.31 15.86 5.98
CA ALA A 70 16.72 16.15 4.69
C ALA A 70 15.37 15.44 4.52
N MET A 71 14.52 15.99 3.65
CA MET A 71 13.20 15.46 3.35
C MET A 71 12.93 15.53 1.85
N PRO A 72 12.30 14.50 1.26
CA PRO A 72 11.84 14.55 -0.12
C PRO A 72 10.81 15.67 -0.37
N PHE A 73 10.85 16.27 -1.56
CA PHE A 73 10.01 17.40 -1.92
C PHE A 73 8.68 16.99 -2.55
N THR A 74 8.66 15.86 -3.26
CA THR A 74 7.50 15.33 -3.99
C THR A 74 6.73 14.31 -3.16
N ASP A 75 5.48 14.05 -3.53
CA ASP A 75 4.62 13.04 -2.89
C ASP A 75 5.03 11.60 -3.20
N THR A 76 6.01 11.43 -4.09
CA THR A 76 6.49 10.12 -4.53
C THR A 76 8.00 10.08 -4.35
N TRP A 77 8.43 9.33 -3.35
CA TRP A 77 9.81 9.36 -2.88
C TRP A 77 10.25 7.98 -2.38
N GLY A 78 11.52 7.84 -2.08
CA GLY A 78 12.05 6.62 -1.50
C GLY A 78 13.31 6.84 -0.68
N CYS A 79 13.64 5.83 0.11
CA CYS A 79 14.92 5.75 0.79
C CYS A 79 15.51 4.35 0.70
N GLU A 80 16.83 4.28 0.65
CA GLU A 80 17.59 3.04 0.55
C GLU A 80 18.80 3.08 1.46
N PHE A 81 19.12 1.95 2.08
CA PHE A 81 20.32 1.80 2.89
C PHE A 81 20.61 0.32 3.09
N ASP A 82 21.86 0.00 3.39
CA ASP A 82 22.23 -1.31 3.88
C ASP A 82 22.12 -1.27 5.41
N LEU A 83 21.55 -2.33 5.98
CA LEU A 83 21.30 -2.47 7.40
C LEU A 83 21.98 -3.74 7.92
N ASN A 84 22.65 -3.61 9.06
CA ASN A 84 23.09 -4.74 9.88
C ASN A 84 22.59 -4.51 11.30
N ILE A 85 21.79 -5.44 11.79
CA ILE A 85 21.24 -5.43 13.15
C ILE A 85 21.27 -6.85 13.71
N ASP A 86 21.41 -6.93 15.02
CA ASP A 86 21.27 -8.16 15.78
C ASP A 86 20.16 -7.97 16.81
N GLY A 87 19.32 -8.98 16.89
CA GLY A 87 18.26 -9.11 17.87
C GLY A 87 17.98 -10.57 18.19
N ASN A 88 19.03 -11.38 18.27
CA ASN A 88 18.89 -12.81 18.51
C ASN A 88 18.73 -13.19 19.99
N ILE A 89 17.75 -12.57 20.67
CA ILE A 89 17.38 -12.90 22.04
C ILE A 89 15.88 -13.20 22.18
N VAL A 90 15.45 -13.63 23.38
CA VAL A 90 14.08 -14.09 23.68
C VAL A 90 13.15 -12.94 24.09
N GLN A 91 13.35 -11.73 23.57
CA GLN A 91 12.53 -10.55 23.90
C GLN A 91 11.94 -9.93 22.63
N LEU A 92 10.90 -9.11 22.80
CA LEU A 92 10.36 -8.28 21.73
C LEU A 92 11.39 -7.24 21.34
N GLN A 93 11.69 -7.15 20.05
CA GLN A 93 12.70 -6.24 19.54
C GLN A 93 12.33 -5.72 18.16
N PHE A 94 12.71 -4.49 17.88
CA PHE A 94 12.58 -3.96 16.53
C PHE A 94 13.64 -2.92 16.19
N PHE A 95 13.92 -2.82 14.90
CA PHE A 95 14.50 -1.64 14.30
C PHE A 95 13.38 -0.89 13.56
N GLY A 96 13.19 0.37 13.87
CA GLY A 96 12.05 1.16 13.40
C GLY A 96 12.48 2.35 12.55
N ILE A 97 11.64 2.72 11.60
CA ILE A 97 11.80 3.88 10.73
C ILE A 97 10.48 4.65 10.79
N ALA A 98 10.46 5.73 11.57
CA ALA A 98 9.28 6.56 11.71
C ALA A 98 9.20 7.56 10.54
N LEU A 99 8.03 7.63 9.91
CA LEU A 99 7.70 8.69 8.94
C LEU A 99 7.08 9.86 9.72
N SER A 100 7.90 10.86 9.99
CA SER A 100 7.58 11.90 10.98
C SER A 100 7.38 13.28 10.36
N SER A 101 6.76 14.16 11.15
CA SER A 101 6.52 15.55 10.78
C SER A 101 7.79 16.40 10.62
N SER A 102 8.88 16.00 11.27
CA SER A 102 10.11 16.77 11.27
C SER A 102 11.32 15.89 11.52
N TRP A 103 12.41 16.13 10.79
CA TRP A 103 13.73 15.60 11.12
C TRP A 103 14.29 16.22 12.40
N ALA A 104 13.73 17.35 12.85
CA ALA A 104 14.25 18.12 13.98
C ALA A 104 13.52 17.86 15.30
N LYS A 105 12.29 17.30 15.29
CA LYS A 105 11.43 17.02 16.46
C LYS A 105 11.18 15.52 16.58
N VAL A 106 11.65 14.90 17.67
CA VAL A 106 11.83 13.44 17.72
C VAL A 106 11.92 12.88 19.15
N GLY A 107 11.38 13.58 20.14
CA GLY A 107 11.08 12.92 21.41
C GLY A 107 10.05 11.80 21.19
N PHE A 108 9.91 10.86 22.13
CA PHE A 108 8.88 9.82 22.03
C PHE A 108 7.48 10.40 21.75
N VAL A 109 7.14 11.53 22.41
CA VAL A 109 5.86 12.22 22.23
C VAL A 109 5.67 12.73 20.79
N ASP A 110 6.75 13.07 20.09
CA ASP A 110 6.71 13.50 18.68
C ASP A 110 6.54 12.32 17.70
N LEU A 111 6.74 11.09 18.17
CA LEU A 111 6.57 9.84 17.41
C LEU A 111 5.21 9.17 17.67
N LEU A 112 4.42 9.69 18.61
CA LEU A 112 3.04 9.25 18.79
C LEU A 112 2.23 9.54 17.52
N GLU A 113 1.36 8.60 17.14
CA GLU A 113 0.53 8.68 15.93
C GLU A 113 1.33 8.79 14.61
N ALA A 114 2.65 8.60 14.64
CA ALA A 114 3.46 8.48 13.43
C ALA A 114 3.52 7.01 13.00
N PRO A 115 3.35 6.69 11.71
CA PRO A 115 3.57 5.33 11.24
C PRO A 115 5.05 5.00 11.29
N ILE A 116 5.37 3.85 11.87
CA ILE A 116 6.72 3.32 11.99
C ILE A 116 6.79 2.03 11.19
N LEU A 117 7.60 2.04 10.13
CA LEU A 117 7.98 0.80 9.47
C LEU A 117 9.03 0.10 10.35
N ALA A 118 8.69 -1.08 10.83
CA ALA A 118 9.52 -1.84 11.75
C ALA A 118 9.95 -3.17 11.14
N ILE A 119 11.23 -3.47 11.28
CA ILE A 119 11.74 -4.85 11.24
C ILE A 119 11.57 -5.41 12.64
N TRP A 120 10.65 -6.36 12.78
CA TRP A 120 10.10 -6.75 14.07
C TRP A 120 10.34 -8.23 14.38
N ARG A 121 10.73 -8.52 15.63
CA ARG A 121 10.82 -9.85 16.20
C ARG A 121 9.88 -9.95 17.41
N ASP A 122 8.98 -10.93 17.38
CA ASP A 122 8.14 -11.26 18.54
C ASP A 122 8.94 -12.02 19.60
N VAL A 123 8.44 -11.99 20.84
CA VAL A 123 8.98 -12.75 21.96
C VAL A 123 9.10 -14.23 21.60
N ALA A 124 10.27 -14.81 21.85
CA ALA A 124 10.57 -16.22 21.55
C ALA A 124 10.37 -16.65 20.08
N SER A 125 10.31 -15.71 19.13
CA SER A 125 10.26 -16.03 17.70
C SER A 125 11.65 -16.24 17.12
N THR A 126 11.81 -17.24 16.27
CA THR A 126 13.01 -17.44 15.42
C THR A 126 12.90 -16.70 14.08
N THR A 127 11.73 -16.14 13.77
CA THR A 127 11.45 -15.42 12.52
C THR A 127 11.10 -13.97 12.78
N GLN A 128 11.29 -13.12 11.77
CA GLN A 128 11.01 -11.69 11.83
C GLN A 128 9.88 -11.34 10.85
N SER A 129 9.32 -10.16 10.97
CA SER A 129 8.35 -9.63 10.02
C SER A 129 8.58 -8.15 9.79
N LEU A 130 8.20 -7.65 8.62
CA LEU A 130 8.01 -6.22 8.42
C LEU A 130 6.63 -5.85 8.98
N ARG A 131 6.55 -4.73 9.69
CA ARG A 131 5.30 -4.21 10.25
C ARG A 131 5.19 -2.72 10.02
N VAL A 132 3.96 -2.24 9.86
CA VAL A 132 3.65 -0.84 10.11
C VAL A 132 2.98 -0.78 11.46
N VAL A 133 3.63 -0.10 12.40
CA VAL A 133 3.12 0.07 13.76
C VAL A 133 2.88 1.53 14.07
N VAL A 134 1.96 1.79 15.00
CA VAL A 134 1.69 3.13 15.53
C VAL A 134 1.74 3.07 17.04
N TYR A 135 2.46 4.02 17.65
CA TYR A 135 2.40 4.25 19.08
C TYR A 135 1.27 5.21 19.39
N HIS A 136 0.25 4.76 20.10
CA HIS A 136 -0.76 5.65 20.71
C HIS A 136 -0.29 6.14 22.09
N SER A 137 0.51 5.31 22.77
CA SER A 137 1.18 5.64 24.03
C SER A 137 2.35 4.68 24.25
N LEU A 138 3.13 4.85 25.33
CA LEU A 138 4.22 3.92 25.68
C LEU A 138 3.72 2.48 25.91
N SER A 139 2.48 2.32 26.35
CA SER A 139 1.86 1.02 26.67
C SER A 139 0.93 0.51 25.58
N ASN A 140 0.68 1.28 24.53
CA ASN A 140 -0.25 0.91 23.46
C ASN A 140 0.41 1.07 22.09
N ILE A 141 0.75 -0.07 21.49
CA ILE A 141 1.33 -0.19 20.15
C ILE A 141 0.34 -0.95 19.30
N GLU A 142 -0.19 -0.30 18.27
CA GLU A 142 -1.03 -0.94 17.27
C GLU A 142 -0.16 -1.45 16.11
N THR A 143 -0.44 -2.65 15.62
CA THR A 143 0.10 -3.13 14.33
C THR A 143 -0.97 -2.95 13.26
N LEU A 144 -0.76 -1.99 12.35
CA LEU A 144 -1.68 -1.72 11.24
C LEU A 144 -1.58 -2.79 10.14
N ALA A 145 -0.37 -3.28 9.89
CA ALA A 145 -0.11 -4.29 8.88
C ALA A 145 1.18 -5.06 9.18
N ARG A 146 1.24 -6.29 8.70
CA ARG A 146 2.35 -7.23 8.93
C ARG A 146 2.61 -8.07 7.67
N SER A 147 3.89 -8.24 7.32
CA SER A 147 4.31 -9.19 6.28
C SER A 147 4.27 -10.64 6.78
N PRO A 148 4.29 -11.63 5.85
CA PRO A 148 4.70 -12.99 6.19
C PRO A 148 6.06 -13.02 6.92
N SER A 149 6.33 -14.13 7.61
CA SER A 149 7.60 -14.34 8.30
C SER A 149 8.77 -14.32 7.31
N LEU A 150 9.81 -13.57 7.66
CA LEU A 150 11.07 -13.44 6.94
C LEU A 150 12.17 -14.12 7.76
N ALA A 151 12.91 -15.01 7.10
CA ALA A 151 14.07 -15.65 7.69
C ALA A 151 15.30 -14.71 7.63
N LEU A 152 16.28 -14.99 8.48
CA LEU A 152 17.62 -14.39 8.47
C LEU A 152 17.71 -12.89 8.81
N MET A 153 16.61 -12.15 8.96
CA MET A 153 16.68 -10.78 9.43
C MET A 153 17.09 -10.72 10.92
N MET A 154 17.68 -9.61 11.37
CA MET A 154 18.16 -9.46 12.76
C MET A 154 19.18 -10.51 13.22
N ASN A 155 20.00 -11.04 12.32
CA ASN A 155 21.04 -12.05 12.60
C ASN A 155 22.46 -11.57 12.23
N LYS A 156 22.76 -10.28 12.43
CA LYS A 156 24.09 -9.68 12.18
C LYS A 156 24.60 -9.84 10.74
N ILE A 157 23.68 -9.98 9.78
CA ILE A 157 23.99 -9.98 8.34
C ILE A 157 23.63 -8.63 7.72
N TRP A 158 24.36 -8.26 6.66
CA TRP A 158 24.02 -7.10 5.84
C TRP A 158 22.91 -7.45 4.85
N TYR A 159 21.92 -6.59 4.76
CA TYR A 159 20.90 -6.62 3.72
C TYR A 159 20.51 -5.21 3.32
N ARG A 160 20.12 -5.04 2.06
CA ARG A 160 19.69 -3.74 1.53
C ARG A 160 18.19 -3.59 1.75
N VAL A 161 17.79 -2.51 2.40
CA VAL A 161 16.40 -2.09 2.58
C VAL A 161 16.12 -0.95 1.62
N LYS A 162 15.05 -1.08 0.84
CA LYS A 162 14.54 -0.04 -0.06
C LYS A 162 13.06 0.19 0.24
N ILE A 163 12.71 1.42 0.59
CA ILE A 163 11.35 1.84 0.91
C ILE A 163 10.92 2.84 -0.13
N LEU A 164 9.80 2.57 -0.79
CA LEU A 164 9.17 3.48 -1.74
C LEU A 164 7.83 3.92 -1.16
N VAL A 165 7.59 5.22 -1.20
CA VAL A 165 6.32 5.83 -0.79
C VAL A 165 5.76 6.59 -1.98
N GLU A 166 4.54 6.26 -2.38
CA GLU A 166 3.89 6.85 -3.54
C GLU A 166 2.59 7.56 -3.15
N ARG A 167 2.43 8.79 -3.62
CA ARG A 167 1.38 9.72 -3.21
C ARG A 167 1.25 9.84 -1.69
N ASP A 168 2.38 9.80 -0.99
CA ASP A 168 2.51 9.86 0.46
C ASP A 168 1.74 8.77 1.26
N ARG A 169 1.19 7.75 0.59
CA ARG A 169 0.32 6.75 1.21
C ARG A 169 0.70 5.32 0.87
N TYR A 170 1.06 5.04 -0.37
CA TYR A 170 1.36 3.68 -0.79
C TYR A 170 2.80 3.32 -0.48
N LEU A 171 3.00 2.53 0.57
CA LEU A 171 4.30 2.08 1.04
C LEU A 171 4.64 0.72 0.42
N ARG A 172 5.86 0.59 -0.11
CA ARG A 172 6.45 -0.67 -0.59
C ARG A 172 7.83 -0.84 0.00
N VAL A 173 8.13 -2.05 0.48
CA VAL A 173 9.41 -2.37 1.12
C VAL A 173 10.04 -3.56 0.42
N PHE A 174 11.24 -3.32 -0.07
CA PHE A 174 12.09 -4.31 -0.70
C PHE A 174 13.25 -4.64 0.22
N VAL A 175 13.56 -5.93 0.33
CA VAL A 175 14.76 -6.41 1.01
C VAL A 175 15.58 -7.22 0.01
N ASN A 176 16.82 -6.77 -0.24
CA ASN A 176 17.68 -7.28 -1.32
C ASN A 176 16.95 -7.29 -2.67
N ASP A 177 16.32 -6.16 -3.00
CA ASP A 177 15.55 -5.92 -4.24
C ASP A 177 14.31 -6.81 -4.46
N ILE A 178 13.93 -7.63 -3.48
CA ILE A 178 12.71 -8.42 -3.50
C ILE A 178 11.62 -7.69 -2.71
N LEU A 179 10.46 -7.43 -3.32
CA LEU A 179 9.30 -6.89 -2.61
C LEU A 179 8.88 -7.85 -1.49
N ARG A 180 8.89 -7.37 -0.25
CA ARG A 180 8.52 -8.16 0.94
C ARG A 180 7.23 -7.70 1.59
N PHE A 181 6.83 -6.47 1.34
CA PHE A 181 5.71 -5.85 2.03
C PHE A 181 5.20 -4.64 1.24
N SER A 182 3.88 -4.51 1.13
CA SER A 182 3.20 -3.32 0.63
C SER A 182 2.04 -2.99 1.56
N PHE A 183 1.74 -1.70 1.70
CA PHE A 183 0.63 -1.23 2.53
C PHE A 183 0.14 0.14 2.09
N TRP A 184 -1.17 0.35 2.13
CA TRP A 184 -1.78 1.65 1.90
C TRP A 184 -2.07 2.32 3.24
N LEU A 185 -1.31 3.37 3.57
CA LEU A 185 -1.46 4.08 4.83
C LEU A 185 -2.85 4.73 4.91
N PRO A 186 -3.57 4.57 6.03
CA PRO A 186 -4.76 5.34 6.34
C PRO A 186 -4.50 6.85 6.24
N PRO A 187 -5.50 7.68 5.87
CA PRO A 187 -5.29 9.10 5.61
C PRO A 187 -4.66 9.86 6.79
N GLN A 188 -5.01 9.50 8.03
CA GLN A 188 -4.48 10.13 9.24
C GLN A 188 -2.96 9.91 9.43
N TYR A 189 -2.44 8.80 8.89
CA TYR A 189 -1.03 8.42 8.94
C TYR A 189 -0.28 8.71 7.64
N ALA A 190 -0.94 9.32 6.65
CA ALA A 190 -0.29 9.68 5.40
C ALA A 190 0.91 10.60 5.67
N ALA A 191 1.97 10.41 4.87
CA ALA A 191 3.00 11.42 4.74
C ALA A 191 2.40 12.69 4.10
N ALA A 192 3.16 13.76 4.10
CA ALA A 192 2.76 15.07 3.57
C ALA A 192 4.02 15.91 3.41
N PRO A 193 3.98 17.09 2.74
CA PRO A 193 5.14 17.97 2.63
C PRO A 193 5.88 18.27 3.96
N ASN A 194 5.15 18.26 5.08
CA ASN A 194 5.71 18.42 6.43
C ASN A 194 5.65 17.11 7.24
N ARG A 195 5.66 15.93 6.61
CA ARG A 195 5.61 14.58 7.22
C ARG A 195 6.41 13.53 6.43
N ARG A 196 7.58 13.91 5.92
CA ARG A 196 8.51 13.00 5.20
C ARG A 196 9.89 12.92 5.87
N GLY A 197 9.98 13.26 7.16
CA GLY A 197 11.21 13.11 7.93
C GLY A 197 11.44 11.65 8.32
N LEU A 198 12.67 11.16 8.18
CA LEU A 198 13.05 9.80 8.54
C LEU A 198 13.78 9.76 9.88
N ASN A 199 13.23 8.98 10.83
CA ASN A 199 13.85 8.74 12.12
C ASN A 199 14.07 7.25 12.33
N PHE A 200 15.33 6.87 12.51
CA PHE A 200 15.75 5.51 12.75
C PHE A 200 15.82 5.26 14.25
N LEU A 201 15.16 4.19 14.66
CA LEU A 201 14.97 3.78 16.05
C LEU A 201 15.60 2.41 16.22
N ASN A 202 16.48 2.27 17.21
CA ASN A 202 16.99 0.96 17.58
C ASN A 202 16.40 0.54 18.92
N GLN A 203 15.60 -0.53 18.91
CA GLN A 203 15.06 -1.20 20.09
C GLN A 203 15.50 -2.66 20.15
N THR A 204 16.64 -2.98 19.53
CA THR A 204 17.27 -4.30 19.66
C THR A 204 18.32 -4.30 20.77
N SER A 205 18.73 -5.49 21.21
CA SER A 205 19.73 -5.69 22.28
C SER A 205 21.17 -5.52 21.80
N ALA A 206 21.37 -5.07 20.57
CA ALA A 206 22.68 -4.85 19.98
C ALA A 206 22.67 -3.55 19.16
N PRO A 207 23.84 -2.97 18.87
CA PRO A 207 23.91 -1.81 17.99
C PRO A 207 23.38 -2.11 16.58
N ALA A 208 22.79 -1.09 15.97
CA ALA A 208 22.39 -1.08 14.57
C ALA A 208 23.40 -0.31 13.73
N PHE A 209 23.72 -0.84 12.54
CA PHE A 209 24.67 -0.26 11.59
C PHE A 209 23.98 0.05 10.28
N LEU A 210 24.13 1.29 9.80
CA LEU A 210 23.57 1.76 8.53
C LEU A 210 24.69 2.29 7.62
N LYS A 211 24.63 1.96 6.33
CA LYS A 211 25.53 2.52 5.28
C LYS A 211 24.87 2.61 3.91
N ASN A 212 25.55 3.20 2.93
CA ASN A 212 25.07 3.38 1.56
C ASN A 212 23.67 4.03 1.51
N PHE A 213 23.48 5.09 2.31
CA PHE A 213 22.20 5.74 2.50
C PHE A 213 21.86 6.64 1.31
N ILE A 214 20.63 6.52 0.83
CA ILE A 214 20.07 7.33 -0.25
C ILE A 214 18.65 7.73 0.14
N LEU A 215 18.32 9.01 -0.01
CA LEU A 215 16.96 9.56 0.11
C LEU A 215 16.65 10.33 -1.16
N TYR A 216 15.52 10.09 -1.82
CA TYR A 216 15.28 10.67 -3.13
C TYR A 216 13.80 10.84 -3.48
N ASP A 217 13.51 11.87 -4.28
CA ASP A 217 12.30 12.02 -5.06
C ASP A 217 12.35 11.11 -6.29
N ARG A 218 11.19 10.56 -6.69
CA ARG A 218 11.08 9.62 -7.82
C ARG A 218 9.78 9.85 -8.61
N PRO A 219 9.73 9.43 -9.89
CA PRO A 219 8.47 9.37 -10.62
C PRO A 219 7.54 8.31 -10.01
N THR A 220 6.23 8.53 -10.20
CA THR A 220 5.16 7.56 -9.90
C THR A 220 5.36 6.29 -10.71
N ASP A 221 5.25 5.13 -10.08
CA ASP A 221 5.26 3.84 -10.79
C ASP A 221 3.88 3.53 -11.36
N ILE A 222 2.83 4.04 -10.72
CA ILE A 222 1.44 3.82 -11.08
C ILE A 222 0.85 5.13 -11.60
N ALA A 223 0.94 5.30 -12.92
CA ALA A 223 0.37 6.46 -13.60
C ALA A 223 -1.18 6.40 -13.55
N THR A 224 -1.79 7.24 -12.69
CA THR A 224 -3.25 7.36 -12.58
C THR A 224 -3.84 8.45 -13.47
N GLY A 225 -3.02 9.38 -13.97
CA GLY A 225 -3.42 10.47 -14.87
C GLY A 225 -3.68 10.03 -16.32
N ILE A 226 -4.24 8.84 -16.49
CA ILE A 226 -4.60 8.29 -17.80
C ILE A 226 -5.88 8.95 -18.25
N THR A 227 -5.94 9.36 -19.51
CA THR A 227 -7.19 9.82 -20.08
C THR A 227 -7.95 8.64 -20.69
N TRP A 228 -9.19 8.47 -20.26
CA TRP A 228 -10.07 7.39 -20.67
C TRP A 228 -11.00 7.92 -21.75
N HIS A 229 -10.77 7.50 -23.00
CA HIS A 229 -11.36 8.17 -24.17
C HIS A 229 -12.42 7.34 -24.88
N ARG A 230 -12.38 6.01 -24.71
CA ARG A 230 -13.24 5.10 -25.45
C ARG A 230 -14.13 4.32 -24.50
N GLU A 231 -15.42 4.58 -24.59
CA GLU A 231 -16.44 3.76 -23.96
C GLU A 231 -16.63 2.48 -24.77
N VAL A 232 -16.50 1.33 -24.12
CA VAL A 232 -16.73 0.00 -24.72
C VAL A 232 -18.14 -0.47 -24.41
N VAL A 233 -18.63 -0.21 -23.21
CA VAL A 233 -20.02 -0.45 -22.82
C VAL A 233 -20.46 0.62 -21.83
N SER A 234 -21.72 0.99 -21.95
CA SER A 234 -22.48 1.75 -20.97
C SER A 234 -23.84 1.07 -20.79
N ASP A 235 -24.24 0.86 -19.54
CA ASP A 235 -25.51 0.28 -19.18
C ASP A 235 -26.04 0.92 -17.89
N ASP A 236 -27.09 1.72 -18.02
CA ASP A 236 -27.79 2.36 -16.91
C ASP A 236 -28.76 1.42 -16.18
N PHE A 237 -28.99 0.22 -16.73
CA PHE A 237 -29.95 -0.77 -16.29
C PHE A 237 -31.40 -0.24 -16.14
N GLN A 238 -31.73 0.95 -16.66
CA GLN A 238 -33.04 1.61 -16.51
C GLN A 238 -34.09 0.98 -17.43
N ARG A 239 -34.38 -0.30 -17.17
CA ARG A 239 -35.33 -1.13 -17.91
C ARG A 239 -36.09 -2.07 -16.98
N GLN A 240 -37.07 -2.78 -17.56
CA GLN A 240 -37.92 -3.71 -16.83
C GLN A 240 -37.10 -4.79 -16.13
N ASN A 241 -37.58 -5.24 -14.95
CA ASN A 241 -36.96 -6.33 -14.22
C ASN A 241 -36.81 -7.58 -15.09
N GLY A 242 -35.65 -8.22 -15.03
CA GLY A 242 -35.36 -9.39 -15.84
C GLY A 242 -33.86 -9.63 -16.03
N PRO A 243 -33.48 -10.51 -16.97
CA PRO A 243 -32.07 -10.79 -17.27
C PRO A 243 -31.31 -9.51 -17.64
N VAL A 244 -30.00 -9.51 -17.42
CA VAL A 244 -29.19 -8.31 -17.72
C VAL A 244 -29.28 -7.92 -19.20
N THR A 245 -29.25 -8.86 -20.14
CA THR A 245 -29.26 -8.60 -21.60
C THR A 245 -28.19 -7.59 -22.05
N ASN A 246 -28.45 -6.79 -23.10
CA ASN A 246 -27.54 -5.78 -23.66
C ASN A 246 -26.16 -6.28 -24.14
N GLY A 247 -25.93 -7.59 -24.26
CA GLY A 247 -24.64 -8.17 -24.67
C GLY A 247 -23.66 -8.40 -23.52
N TRP A 248 -24.13 -8.33 -22.27
CA TRP A 248 -23.40 -8.86 -21.13
C TRP A 248 -23.40 -10.40 -21.15
N THR A 249 -22.28 -10.99 -20.78
CA THR A 249 -22.19 -12.42 -20.47
C THR A 249 -22.40 -12.59 -18.97
N GLU A 250 -23.45 -13.31 -18.59
CA GLU A 250 -23.79 -13.57 -17.20
C GLU A 250 -23.10 -14.85 -16.69
N PHE A 251 -22.59 -14.78 -15.46
CA PHE A 251 -21.95 -15.87 -14.74
C PHE A 251 -22.68 -16.10 -13.43
N GLY A 252 -23.17 -17.32 -13.23
CA GLY A 252 -23.93 -17.69 -12.05
C GLY A 252 -25.43 -17.55 -12.24
N THR A 253 -26.16 -17.65 -11.15
CA THR A 253 -27.62 -17.49 -11.10
C THR A 253 -27.99 -16.63 -9.90
N GLY A 254 -29.25 -16.22 -9.82
CA GLY A 254 -29.71 -15.41 -8.70
C GLY A 254 -29.23 -13.96 -8.75
N ALA A 255 -29.02 -13.41 -9.94
CA ALA A 255 -28.92 -11.97 -10.15
C ALA A 255 -29.74 -11.55 -11.37
N ALA A 256 -30.20 -10.31 -11.36
CA ALA A 256 -31.07 -9.76 -12.40
C ALA A 256 -31.07 -8.24 -12.33
N ILE A 257 -31.65 -7.61 -13.35
CA ILE A 257 -32.10 -6.23 -13.25
C ILE A 257 -33.32 -6.19 -12.33
N VAL A 258 -33.23 -5.41 -11.25
CA VAL A 258 -34.33 -5.16 -10.31
C VAL A 258 -34.39 -3.68 -9.98
N SER A 259 -35.53 -3.06 -10.26
CA SER A 259 -35.77 -1.62 -10.02
C SER A 259 -34.69 -0.73 -10.65
N GLY A 260 -34.33 -1.04 -11.89
CA GLY A 260 -33.36 -0.27 -12.67
C GLY A 260 -31.89 -0.50 -12.30
N ARG A 261 -31.55 -1.64 -11.69
CA ARG A 261 -30.20 -1.91 -11.12
C ARG A 261 -29.81 -3.37 -11.29
N TRP A 262 -28.54 -3.66 -11.52
CA TRP A 262 -28.00 -5.01 -11.46
C TRP A 262 -27.80 -5.45 -10.01
N ALA A 263 -28.59 -6.42 -9.55
CA ALA A 263 -28.64 -6.82 -8.15
C ALA A 263 -28.67 -8.35 -7.97
N PHE A 264 -28.18 -8.82 -6.82
CA PHE A 264 -28.42 -10.19 -6.40
C PHE A 264 -29.90 -10.35 -5.99
N THR A 265 -30.51 -11.43 -6.45
CA THR A 265 -31.92 -11.79 -6.28
C THR A 265 -32.12 -13.19 -5.74
N GLY A 266 -31.04 -13.96 -5.62
CA GLY A 266 -31.06 -15.25 -4.94
C GLY A 266 -31.44 -15.09 -3.47
N THR A 267 -31.84 -16.21 -2.87
CA THR A 267 -32.19 -16.30 -1.44
C THR A 267 -31.19 -17.15 -0.65
N ALA A 268 -30.09 -17.54 -1.28
CA ALA A 268 -29.06 -18.38 -0.72
C ALA A 268 -27.70 -17.76 -1.01
N GLU A 269 -26.72 -18.03 -0.14
CA GLU A 269 -25.35 -17.58 -0.32
C GLU A 269 -24.82 -17.96 -1.70
N GLY A 270 -24.18 -17.00 -2.34
CA GLY A 270 -23.73 -17.16 -3.71
C GLY A 270 -23.32 -15.84 -4.32
N SER A 271 -22.79 -15.93 -5.53
CA SER A 271 -22.31 -14.79 -6.28
C SER A 271 -22.73 -14.92 -7.73
N ALA A 272 -22.96 -13.78 -8.36
CA ALA A 272 -23.22 -13.69 -9.78
C ALA A 272 -22.50 -12.47 -10.35
N GLY A 273 -22.06 -12.59 -11.59
CA GLY A 273 -21.32 -11.54 -12.25
C GLY A 273 -21.74 -11.35 -13.69
N ILE A 274 -21.43 -10.18 -14.22
CA ILE A 274 -21.62 -9.84 -15.62
C ILE A 274 -20.28 -9.37 -16.18
N LEU A 275 -19.93 -9.85 -17.37
CA LEU A 275 -18.71 -9.45 -18.05
C LEU A 275 -18.97 -9.03 -19.49
N ARG A 276 -18.11 -8.13 -19.96
CA ARG A 276 -17.99 -7.69 -21.35
C ARG A 276 -16.55 -7.89 -21.80
N ASP A 277 -16.39 -8.33 -23.04
CA ASP A 277 -15.11 -8.19 -23.72
C ASP A 277 -14.83 -6.71 -24.00
N THR A 278 -13.69 -6.22 -23.53
CA THR A 278 -13.22 -4.85 -23.76
C THR A 278 -12.39 -4.71 -25.03
N GLY A 279 -11.89 -5.82 -25.58
CA GLY A 279 -10.90 -5.83 -26.66
C GLY A 279 -9.49 -5.37 -26.25
N VAL A 280 -9.27 -5.02 -24.98
CA VAL A 280 -8.00 -4.47 -24.49
C VAL A 280 -7.03 -5.57 -24.07
N THR A 281 -5.88 -5.62 -24.72
CA THR A 281 -4.79 -6.59 -24.43
C THR A 281 -3.56 -5.99 -23.76
N HIS A 282 -3.47 -4.66 -23.67
CA HIS A 282 -2.32 -3.96 -23.06
C HIS A 282 -2.55 -3.61 -21.58
N GLY A 283 -3.69 -4.04 -20.99
CA GLY A 283 -3.99 -3.93 -19.57
C GLY A 283 -4.52 -2.59 -19.08
N ALA A 284 -4.68 -1.56 -19.91
CA ALA A 284 -5.27 -0.29 -19.47
C ALA A 284 -6.80 -0.34 -19.59
N GLN A 285 -7.46 -0.71 -18.50
CA GLN A 285 -8.91 -0.87 -18.41
C GLN A 285 -9.46 -0.10 -17.22
N ARG A 286 -10.67 0.41 -17.35
CA ARG A 286 -11.40 1.10 -16.29
C ARG A 286 -12.85 0.68 -16.30
N ALA A 287 -13.37 0.37 -15.13
CA ALA A 287 -14.78 0.13 -14.90
C ALA A 287 -15.26 1.19 -13.91
N GLU A 288 -16.41 1.76 -14.18
CA GLU A 288 -17.08 2.70 -13.29
C GLU A 288 -18.51 2.24 -13.06
N GLY A 289 -19.06 2.54 -11.89
CA GLY A 289 -20.44 2.23 -11.55
C GLY A 289 -20.91 3.02 -10.34
N THR A 290 -22.20 3.28 -10.28
CA THR A 290 -22.85 3.83 -9.10
C THR A 290 -23.26 2.68 -8.20
N ILE A 291 -22.70 2.63 -6.98
CA ILE A 291 -23.06 1.59 -6.02
C ILE A 291 -24.37 1.95 -5.33
N ARG A 292 -25.23 0.95 -5.13
CA ARG A 292 -26.52 1.08 -4.49
C ARG A 292 -26.64 0.14 -3.30
N ASN A 293 -27.15 0.65 -2.18
CA ASN A 293 -27.34 -0.08 -0.93
C ASN A 293 -26.14 -0.97 -0.54
N PRO A 294 -24.90 -0.44 -0.47
CA PRO A 294 -23.74 -1.25 -0.09
C PRO A 294 -23.93 -1.83 1.31
N ASP A 295 -23.52 -3.08 1.51
CA ASP A 295 -23.58 -3.77 2.80
C ASP A 295 -22.22 -3.80 3.50
N GLN A 296 -22.21 -4.01 4.82
CA GLN A 296 -20.98 -4.11 5.61
C GLN A 296 -20.31 -5.49 5.53
N SER A 297 -21.11 -6.55 5.34
CA SER A 297 -20.66 -7.94 5.41
C SER A 297 -20.48 -8.58 4.02
N ALA A 298 -21.32 -8.20 3.07
CA ALA A 298 -21.28 -8.70 1.70
C ALA A 298 -20.71 -7.64 0.76
N ASP A 299 -19.76 -8.01 -0.11
CA ASP A 299 -19.07 -7.08 -1.01
C ASP A 299 -19.60 -7.14 -2.46
N ALA A 300 -19.79 -5.96 -3.05
CA ALA A 300 -20.09 -5.81 -4.47
C ALA A 300 -18.79 -5.43 -5.18
N SER A 301 -18.55 -5.97 -6.38
CA SER A 301 -17.25 -5.79 -7.03
C SER A 301 -17.35 -5.18 -8.41
N LEU A 302 -16.45 -4.26 -8.74
CA LEU A 302 -16.07 -4.00 -10.13
C LEU A 302 -14.89 -4.89 -10.47
N VAL A 303 -14.91 -5.53 -11.64
CA VAL A 303 -13.86 -6.47 -12.05
C VAL A 303 -13.20 -6.06 -13.36
N LEU A 304 -11.89 -6.26 -13.43
CA LEU A 304 -11.04 -5.93 -14.57
C LEU A 304 -10.09 -7.08 -14.87
N ARG A 305 -9.54 -7.11 -16.08
CA ARG A 305 -8.55 -8.10 -16.53
C ARG A 305 -8.99 -9.53 -16.24
N THR A 306 -10.27 -9.78 -16.45
CA THR A 306 -10.89 -11.07 -16.23
C THR A 306 -10.65 -11.97 -17.44
N THR A 307 -10.49 -13.26 -17.20
CA THR A 307 -10.46 -14.27 -18.26
C THR A 307 -11.84 -14.39 -18.92
N PRO A 308 -11.95 -14.77 -20.20
CA PRO A 308 -13.25 -14.84 -20.90
C PRO A 308 -14.27 -15.79 -20.27
N ASP A 309 -13.81 -16.80 -19.54
CA ASP A 309 -14.61 -17.77 -18.80
C ASP A 309 -14.97 -17.30 -17.38
N GLY A 310 -14.58 -16.09 -16.99
CA GLY A 310 -14.84 -15.54 -15.66
C GLY A 310 -14.11 -16.25 -14.51
N SER A 311 -13.13 -17.11 -14.80
CA SER A 311 -12.46 -17.94 -13.79
C SER A 311 -11.47 -17.19 -12.90
N SER A 312 -10.87 -16.11 -13.40
CA SER A 312 -9.94 -15.27 -12.63
C SER A 312 -9.84 -13.85 -13.17
N GLY A 313 -9.43 -12.91 -12.31
CA GLY A 313 -9.25 -11.51 -12.66
C GLY A 313 -8.94 -10.64 -11.45
N LEU A 314 -9.02 -9.32 -11.65
CA LEU A 314 -8.93 -8.34 -10.58
C LEU A 314 -10.32 -7.94 -10.11
N ALA A 315 -10.48 -7.77 -8.80
CA ALA A 315 -11.70 -7.23 -8.21
C ALA A 315 -11.37 -6.06 -7.28
N ALA A 316 -12.07 -4.94 -7.49
CA ALA A 316 -12.27 -3.92 -6.48
C ALA A 316 -13.55 -4.26 -5.73
N ASN A 317 -13.42 -4.72 -4.50
CA ASN A 317 -14.52 -5.15 -3.66
C ASN A 317 -14.92 -4.02 -2.71
N ILE A 318 -16.22 -3.77 -2.67
CA ILE A 318 -16.82 -2.60 -2.03
C ILE A 318 -17.82 -3.08 -0.98
N CYS A 319 -17.54 -2.75 0.27
CA CYS A 319 -18.49 -2.79 1.37
C CYS A 319 -18.80 -1.35 1.81
N ALA A 320 -19.80 -1.17 2.67
CA ALA A 320 -20.19 0.15 3.18
C ALA A 320 -19.10 0.82 4.05
N ASP A 321 -18.17 0.06 4.63
CA ASP A 321 -17.16 0.52 5.59
C ASP A 321 -15.70 0.17 5.21
N LYS A 322 -15.51 -0.63 4.15
CA LYS A 322 -14.19 -1.03 3.66
C LYS A 322 -14.18 -1.20 2.15
N ILE A 323 -13.00 -0.97 1.57
CA ILE A 323 -12.69 -1.33 0.18
C ILE A 323 -11.39 -2.12 0.13
N TYR A 324 -11.28 -3.02 -0.84
CA TYR A 324 -10.07 -3.80 -1.05
C TYR A 324 -9.88 -4.20 -2.51
N ILE A 325 -8.63 -4.27 -2.94
CA ILE A 325 -8.24 -4.76 -4.27
C ILE A 325 -7.70 -6.17 -4.08
N SER A 326 -8.21 -7.10 -4.87
CA SER A 326 -7.86 -8.51 -4.76
C SER A 326 -7.66 -9.14 -6.14
N LEU A 327 -6.86 -10.21 -6.16
CA LEU A 327 -6.93 -11.21 -7.21
C LEU A 327 -8.06 -12.19 -6.85
N PHE A 328 -8.96 -12.46 -7.78
CA PHE A 328 -9.95 -13.52 -7.60
C PHE A 328 -9.64 -14.72 -8.49
N THR A 329 -9.95 -15.92 -7.98
CA THR A 329 -9.90 -17.19 -8.70
C THR A 329 -11.13 -18.03 -8.36
N GLY A 330 -11.38 -19.14 -9.08
CA GLY A 330 -12.50 -20.05 -8.80
C GLY A 330 -13.83 -19.67 -9.47
N GLY A 331 -13.86 -18.59 -10.25
CA GLY A 331 -15.06 -18.14 -10.96
C GLY A 331 -15.84 -17.05 -10.24
N LEU A 332 -16.54 -16.19 -11.01
CA LEU A 332 -17.43 -15.16 -10.45
C LEU A 332 -18.64 -15.72 -9.68
N THR A 333 -18.93 -17.01 -9.81
CA THR A 333 -20.03 -17.70 -9.11
C THR A 333 -19.69 -18.09 -7.68
N ASN A 334 -18.40 -18.37 -7.42
CA ASN A 334 -17.88 -18.71 -6.11
C ASN A 334 -16.39 -18.31 -6.00
N PRO A 335 -16.10 -17.00 -6.02
CA PRO A 335 -14.72 -16.54 -6.09
C PRO A 335 -14.00 -16.72 -4.76
N THR A 336 -12.73 -17.09 -4.86
CA THR A 336 -11.76 -16.99 -3.76
C THR A 336 -10.92 -15.74 -3.96
N PHE A 337 -10.93 -14.83 -2.99
CA PHE A 337 -10.18 -13.58 -3.05
C PHE A 337 -8.85 -13.69 -2.30
N THR A 338 -7.79 -13.21 -2.95
CA THR A 338 -6.50 -12.95 -2.32
C THR A 338 -6.21 -11.46 -2.41
N ASP A 339 -6.31 -10.79 -1.27
CA ASP A 339 -6.16 -9.34 -1.19
C ASP A 339 -4.72 -8.91 -1.49
N TYR A 340 -4.59 -7.90 -2.34
CA TYR A 340 -3.36 -7.13 -2.47
C TYR A 340 -3.27 -6.09 -1.36
N VAL A 341 -4.37 -5.37 -1.14
CA VAL A 341 -4.45 -4.28 -0.17
C VAL A 341 -5.90 -4.00 0.19
N SER A 342 -6.13 -3.56 1.43
CA SER A 342 -7.43 -3.16 1.96
C SER A 342 -7.31 -1.89 2.78
N THR A 343 -8.41 -1.12 2.89
CA THR A 343 -8.46 0.04 3.78
C THR A 343 -9.90 0.31 4.24
N PRO A 344 -10.11 0.79 5.49
CA PRO A 344 -11.40 1.34 5.90
C PRO A 344 -11.78 2.52 4.99
N CYS A 345 -13.01 2.51 4.50
CA CYS A 345 -13.54 3.54 3.61
C CYS A 345 -15.07 3.53 3.70
N THR A 346 -15.67 4.65 4.08
CA THR A 346 -17.14 4.77 4.08
C THR A 346 -17.65 4.94 2.65
N VAL A 347 -18.47 4.00 2.21
CA VAL A 347 -19.14 4.03 0.90
C VAL A 347 -20.65 4.06 1.13
N LYS A 348 -21.33 5.01 0.49
CA LYS A 348 -22.77 5.27 0.66
C LYS A 348 -23.55 4.89 -0.60
N ASP A 349 -24.85 4.69 -0.42
CA ASP A 349 -25.77 4.56 -1.56
C ASP A 349 -25.66 5.80 -2.47
N GLY A 350 -25.44 5.55 -3.76
CA GLY A 350 -25.30 6.58 -4.79
C GLY A 350 -23.87 7.08 -5.02
N ASP A 351 -22.87 6.59 -4.29
CA ASP A 351 -21.47 6.95 -4.57
C ASP A 351 -21.02 6.40 -5.94
N ARG A 352 -20.25 7.21 -6.69
CA ARG A 352 -19.62 6.77 -7.93
C ARG A 352 -18.31 6.06 -7.60
N VAL A 353 -18.24 4.77 -7.91
CA VAL A 353 -17.06 3.93 -7.75
C VAL A 353 -16.36 3.77 -9.09
N VAL A 354 -15.04 3.87 -9.06
CA VAL A 354 -14.18 3.65 -10.22
C VAL A 354 -13.13 2.64 -9.82
N PHE A 355 -12.96 1.60 -10.65
CA PHE A 355 -11.82 0.72 -10.59
C PHE A 355 -11.01 0.85 -11.88
N SER A 356 -9.71 1.07 -11.76
CA SER A 356 -8.81 1.24 -12.91
C SER A 356 -7.57 0.38 -12.74
N ALA A 357 -7.06 -0.14 -13.85
CA ALA A 357 -5.80 -0.85 -13.93
C ALA A 357 -4.99 -0.39 -15.14
N ASN A 358 -3.67 -0.24 -14.98
CA ASN A 358 -2.74 0.07 -16.07
C ASN A 358 -1.35 -0.48 -15.75
N GLY A 359 -0.74 -1.22 -16.68
CA GLY A 359 0.52 -1.91 -16.44
C GLY A 359 0.45 -2.79 -15.19
N GLU A 360 1.37 -2.59 -14.24
CA GLU A 360 1.40 -3.28 -12.95
C GLU A 360 0.61 -2.56 -11.84
N GLY A 361 -0.10 -1.48 -12.14
CA GLY A 361 -0.87 -0.72 -11.15
C GLY A 361 -2.37 -0.95 -11.23
N ALA A 362 -3.03 -0.94 -10.07
CA ALA A 362 -4.48 -0.89 -9.96
C ALA A 362 -4.92 0.04 -8.81
N TRP A 363 -6.05 0.72 -8.97
CA TRP A 363 -6.55 1.68 -7.99
C TRP A 363 -8.06 1.87 -8.01
N ILE A 364 -8.59 2.32 -6.87
CA ILE A 364 -10.00 2.63 -6.66
C ILE A 364 -10.17 4.13 -6.41
N GLU A 365 -11.12 4.76 -7.10
CA GLU A 365 -11.59 6.11 -6.80
C GLU A 365 -13.05 6.06 -6.34
N ILE A 366 -13.40 6.88 -5.35
CA ILE A 366 -14.79 7.10 -4.92
C ILE A 366 -15.07 8.58 -5.08
N ASN A 367 -16.11 8.93 -5.84
CA ASN A 367 -16.50 10.30 -6.16
C ASN A 367 -15.30 11.14 -6.69
N GLY A 368 -14.49 10.52 -7.55
CA GLY A 368 -13.30 11.15 -8.16
C GLY A 368 -12.09 11.31 -7.25
N GLN A 369 -12.12 10.76 -6.02
CA GLN A 369 -10.98 10.79 -5.10
C GLN A 369 -10.33 9.41 -5.01
N LEU A 370 -9.01 9.35 -5.19
CA LEU A 370 -8.22 8.12 -5.03
C LEU A 370 -8.29 7.62 -3.58
N GLN A 371 -8.92 6.47 -3.37
CA GLN A 371 -9.09 5.88 -2.04
C GLN A 371 -8.11 4.75 -1.74
N LEU A 372 -7.69 4.00 -2.77
CA LEU A 372 -6.83 2.82 -2.61
C LEU A 372 -6.01 2.56 -3.87
N MET A 373 -4.78 2.09 -3.72
CA MET A 373 -3.90 1.74 -4.85
C MET A 373 -2.96 0.59 -4.47
N THR A 374 -2.61 -0.24 -5.46
CA THR A 374 -1.64 -1.33 -5.33
C THR A 374 -0.83 -1.59 -6.60
N THR A 375 0.31 -2.28 -6.42
CA THR A 375 0.99 -3.02 -7.49
C THR A 375 0.40 -4.42 -7.60
N LEU A 376 0.45 -5.01 -8.80
CA LEU A 376 -0.15 -6.30 -9.14
C LEU A 376 0.85 -7.46 -9.08
N ASP A 377 2.14 -7.16 -8.97
CA ASP A 377 3.26 -8.10 -8.78
C ASP A 377 3.29 -9.22 -9.84
N GLY A 378 2.90 -8.91 -11.08
CA GLY A 378 2.86 -9.84 -12.20
C GLY A 378 1.76 -10.91 -12.13
N ARG A 379 0.80 -10.81 -11.19
CA ARG A 379 -0.22 -11.85 -10.97
C ARG A 379 -1.54 -11.63 -11.72
N ALA A 380 -1.71 -10.48 -12.38
CA ALA A 380 -2.93 -10.13 -13.14
C ALA A 380 -2.59 -9.65 -14.56
N PRO A 381 -2.49 -10.58 -15.53
CA PRO A 381 -2.03 -10.28 -16.88
C PRO A 381 -2.85 -9.19 -17.57
N GLY A 382 -2.17 -8.20 -18.16
CA GLY A 382 -2.83 -7.15 -18.95
C GLY A 382 -3.51 -7.64 -20.24
N ALA A 383 -3.19 -8.86 -20.68
CA ALA A 383 -3.76 -9.49 -21.87
C ALA A 383 -5.21 -9.96 -21.69
N ASN A 384 -5.68 -10.06 -20.44
CA ASN A 384 -7.05 -10.44 -20.14
C ASN A 384 -8.00 -9.28 -20.46
N GLN A 385 -8.92 -9.54 -21.39
CA GLN A 385 -9.68 -8.47 -22.04
C GLN A 385 -11.05 -8.23 -21.41
N TRP A 386 -11.47 -9.00 -20.41
CA TRP A 386 -12.84 -8.92 -19.91
C TRP A 386 -12.95 -8.08 -18.64
N ALA A 387 -14.06 -7.35 -18.51
CA ALA A 387 -14.35 -6.49 -17.37
C ALA A 387 -15.86 -6.43 -17.11
N GLY A 388 -16.26 -6.02 -15.92
CA GLY A 388 -17.67 -5.90 -15.55
C GLY A 388 -17.88 -5.77 -14.05
N ALA A 389 -18.90 -6.46 -13.53
CA ALA A 389 -19.29 -6.34 -12.13
C ALA A 389 -19.77 -7.66 -11.51
N ARG A 390 -19.72 -7.71 -10.18
CA ARG A 390 -20.17 -8.82 -9.33
C ARG A 390 -21.10 -8.30 -8.25
N VAL A 391 -22.12 -9.11 -7.96
CA VAL A 391 -23.02 -8.96 -6.81
C VAL A 391 -23.09 -10.31 -6.09
N CYS A 392 -23.26 -10.31 -4.78
CA CYS A 392 -23.30 -11.54 -4.00
C CYS A 392 -24.27 -11.43 -2.82
N GLN A 393 -24.50 -12.58 -2.20
CA GLN A 393 -25.15 -12.71 -0.91
C GLN A 393 -24.21 -13.45 0.05
N VAL A 394 -24.00 -12.89 1.23
CA VAL A 394 -23.26 -13.51 2.34
C VAL A 394 -24.19 -13.56 3.56
N GLY A 395 -24.45 -14.76 4.08
CA GLY A 395 -25.56 -15.00 4.99
C GLY A 395 -26.89 -14.53 4.39
N ASP A 396 -27.59 -13.66 5.13
CA ASP A 396 -28.86 -13.08 4.71
C ASP A 396 -28.71 -11.67 4.09
N ASN A 397 -27.47 -11.22 3.86
CA ASN A 397 -27.19 -9.87 3.38
C ASN A 397 -26.74 -9.87 1.92
N ASN A 398 -27.42 -9.09 1.10
CA ASN A 398 -26.98 -8.79 -0.27
C ASN A 398 -25.89 -7.74 -0.25
N SER A 399 -24.89 -7.86 -1.11
CA SER A 399 -23.74 -6.96 -1.12
C SER A 399 -23.96 -5.54 -1.60
N GLY A 400 -25.11 -5.31 -2.21
CA GLY A 400 -25.48 -4.09 -2.90
C GLY A 400 -25.87 -4.39 -4.34
N ALA A 401 -26.03 -3.31 -5.10
CA ALA A 401 -26.41 -3.38 -6.50
C ALA A 401 -25.66 -2.31 -7.30
N TRP A 402 -25.51 -2.53 -8.60
CA TRP A 402 -24.86 -1.61 -9.51
C TRP A 402 -25.86 -0.89 -10.41
N ASP A 403 -25.60 0.39 -10.60
CA ASP A 403 -26.34 1.32 -11.46
C ASP A 403 -25.32 2.06 -12.35
N ASP A 404 -25.70 2.42 -13.58
CA ASP A 404 -24.83 3.14 -14.54
C ASP A 404 -23.40 2.59 -14.64
N ILE A 405 -23.26 1.34 -15.08
CA ILE A 405 -21.93 0.75 -15.33
C ILE A 405 -21.39 1.24 -16.66
N GLN A 406 -20.15 1.73 -16.64
CA GLN A 406 -19.39 2.10 -17.82
C GLN A 406 -18.03 1.40 -17.81
N ILE A 407 -17.61 0.88 -18.96
CA ILE A 407 -16.26 0.34 -19.14
C ILE A 407 -15.54 1.18 -20.19
N LEU A 408 -14.40 1.72 -19.78
CA LEU A 408 -13.59 2.67 -20.55
C LEU A 408 -12.20 2.10 -20.83
N THR A 409 -11.64 2.49 -21.97
CA THR A 409 -10.28 2.14 -22.40
C THR A 409 -9.49 3.40 -22.75
N ALA A 410 -8.17 3.32 -22.60
CA ALA A 410 -7.27 4.45 -22.87
C ALA A 410 -6.96 4.62 -24.38
N PHE A 411 -7.18 3.58 -25.19
CA PHE A 411 -6.84 3.52 -26.62
C PHE A 411 -7.98 2.91 -27.44
#